data_AF-A0A966F2B7-F1
#
_entry.id   AF-A0A966F2B7-F1
#
_cell.length_a   1.000
_cell.length_b   1.000
_cell.length_c   1.000
_cell.angle_alpha   90.00
_cell.angle_beta   90.00
_cell.angle_gamma   90.00
#
_symmetry.space_group_name_H-M   'P 1'
#
loop_
_entity.id
_entity.type
_entity.pdbx_description
1 polymer ?
#
loop_
_entity_poly.entity_id
_entity_poly.type
_entity_poly.pdbx_seq_one_letter_code
_entity_poly.pdbx_strand_id
1 'polypeptide(L)'
;MSSIDKPADESATELLTLAASSSGRAGLVARGAWVLEHAARLEQMIEAQAVTGTMVDAGEITRLDASGALLLRRLLRRLDQDADRAGIPSTWRPVFDTVDQACGRLSAPHVETVPAWQEFFERIGRSTVEVAQSTRELLGFLGLTMHRLGRSLAQPHRLRLTATVHHMQQTGLDAVPLLILLSTLIGAVVAFLGATVLRDFGAQLFVVDLVTFAFVREFGVLLTAVLLAGRTASAFCAQIGMMKSREEIDA
;
A
#
# COMPACT_ATOMS: atom_id res chain seq x y z
N MET A 1 42.96 -23.27 -9.09
CA MET A 1 44.12 -22.40 -9.35
C MET A 1 43.68 -21.30 -10.29
N SER A 2 44.08 -20.05 -10.01
CA SER A 2 43.65 -18.78 -10.64
C SER A 2 42.29 -18.26 -10.13
N SER A 3 42.25 -17.68 -8.93
CA SER A 3 42.68 -16.31 -8.57
C SER A 3 41.59 -15.28 -8.92
N ILE A 4 40.68 -15.13 -7.97
CA ILE A 4 39.86 -13.94 -7.78
C ILE A 4 40.84 -12.82 -7.48
N ASP A 5 41.05 -11.91 -8.43
CA ASP A 5 41.85 -10.72 -8.20
C ASP A 5 40.92 -9.52 -8.00
N LYS A 6 41.15 -8.88 -6.85
CA LYS A 6 40.40 -7.78 -6.27
C LYS A 6 41.29 -6.55 -6.45
N PRO A 7 40.90 -5.49 -7.18
CA PRO A 7 41.54 -4.21 -7.03
C PRO A 7 40.69 -3.37 -6.08
N ALA A 8 40.91 -3.55 -4.78
CA ALA A 8 40.55 -2.53 -3.80
C ALA A 8 41.83 -2.17 -3.07
N ASP A 9 42.20 -0.89 -3.11
CA ASP A 9 42.38 -0.06 -1.91
C ASP A 9 43.46 1.04 -2.01
N GLU A 10 44.06 1.31 -3.19
CA GLU A 10 45.06 2.39 -3.29
C GLU A 10 44.57 3.69 -3.94
N SER A 11 43.57 3.66 -4.81
CA SER A 11 43.07 4.88 -5.50
C SER A 11 41.97 5.65 -4.75
N ALA A 12 41.52 5.14 -3.59
CA ALA A 12 40.33 5.63 -2.88
C ALA A 12 40.63 6.59 -1.71
N THR A 13 41.90 6.75 -1.33
CA THR A 13 42.34 7.58 -0.20
C THR A 13 42.40 9.07 -0.55
N GLU A 14 42.31 9.43 -1.83
CA GLU A 14 42.46 10.81 -2.31
C GLU A 14 41.15 11.54 -2.64
N LEU A 15 39.97 11.00 -2.28
CA LEU A 15 38.69 11.59 -2.70
C LEU A 15 38.37 12.95 -2.03
N LEU A 16 38.84 13.14 -0.80
CA LEU A 16 38.74 14.41 -0.06
C LEU A 16 39.97 14.52 0.84
N THR A 17 40.74 15.59 0.69
CA THR A 17 41.97 15.79 1.46
C THR A 17 42.03 17.20 2.01
N LEU A 18 42.42 17.35 3.28
CA LEU A 18 42.76 18.63 3.87
C LEU A 18 44.13 19.08 3.32
N ALA A 19 44.15 20.18 2.57
CA ALA A 19 45.39 20.80 2.09
C ALA A 19 45.43 22.27 2.50
N ALA A 20 46.63 22.80 2.74
CA ALA A 20 46.77 24.24 2.95
C ALA A 20 46.46 24.97 1.62
N SER A 21 45.41 25.79 1.58
CA SER A 21 45.12 26.64 0.42
C SER A 21 46.27 27.63 0.24
N SER A 22 46.61 27.96 -1.01
CA SER A 22 47.64 28.96 -1.38
C SER A 22 47.40 30.36 -0.80
N SER A 23 46.26 30.57 -0.13
CA SER A 23 45.81 31.80 0.52
C SER A 23 46.02 31.85 2.05
N GLY A 24 46.67 30.84 2.67
CA GLY A 24 46.96 30.84 4.12
C GLY A 24 45.78 30.49 5.03
N ARG A 25 44.66 30.03 4.47
CA ARG A 25 43.54 29.38 5.19
C ARG A 25 43.57 27.86 4.96
N ALA A 26 43.15 27.08 5.95
CA ALA A 26 42.92 25.65 5.76
C ALA A 26 41.87 25.45 4.66
N GLY A 27 42.17 24.60 3.68
CA GLY A 27 41.30 24.29 2.55
C GLY A 27 40.99 22.80 2.46
N LEU A 28 39.78 22.46 2.04
CA LEU A 28 39.40 21.10 1.69
C LEU A 28 39.50 20.95 0.18
N VAL A 29 40.29 20.00 -0.29
CA VAL A 29 40.37 19.71 -1.72
C VAL A 29 39.54 18.47 -2.01
N ALA A 30 38.48 18.66 -2.80
CA ALA A 30 37.64 17.61 -3.34
C ALA A 30 38.29 17.08 -4.63
N ARG A 31 38.71 15.81 -4.63
CA ARG A 31 39.40 15.20 -5.76
C ARG A 31 38.78 13.86 -6.16
N GLY A 32 39.16 13.36 -7.32
CA GLY A 32 38.76 12.04 -7.79
C GLY A 32 37.29 11.93 -8.18
N ALA A 33 36.72 10.72 -8.07
CA ALA A 33 35.38 10.43 -8.57
C ALA A 33 34.30 10.68 -7.52
N TRP A 34 33.51 11.73 -7.73
CA TRP A 34 32.33 12.08 -6.93
C TRP A 34 31.09 11.45 -7.56
N VAL A 35 30.97 10.13 -7.35
CA VAL A 35 29.89 9.30 -7.90
C VAL A 35 29.19 8.51 -6.80
N LEU A 36 27.98 8.01 -7.07
CA LEU A 36 27.12 7.27 -6.12
C LEU A 36 27.85 6.09 -5.46
N GLU A 37 28.72 5.39 -6.20
CA GLU A 37 29.56 4.29 -5.70
C GLU A 37 30.41 4.68 -4.48
N HIS A 38 30.79 5.96 -4.37
CA HIS A 38 31.62 6.48 -3.28
C HIS A 38 30.85 7.39 -2.32
N ALA A 39 29.53 7.53 -2.48
CA ALA A 39 28.72 8.51 -1.73
C ALA A 39 28.80 8.32 -0.21
N ALA A 40 28.67 7.09 0.29
CA ALA A 40 28.69 6.82 1.73
C ALA A 40 30.04 7.17 2.38
N ARG A 41 31.16 6.92 1.68
CA ARG A 41 32.50 7.24 2.16
C ARG A 41 32.76 8.75 2.11
N LEU A 42 32.34 9.41 1.03
CA LEU A 42 32.41 10.87 0.90
C LEU A 42 31.62 11.56 2.01
N GLU A 43 30.42 11.07 2.35
CA GLU A 43 29.59 11.63 3.42
C GLU A 43 30.28 11.52 4.79
N GLN A 44 30.89 10.37 5.11
CA GLN A 44 31.69 10.20 6.34
C GLN A 44 32.91 11.14 6.39
N MET A 45 33.63 11.31 5.27
CA MET A 45 34.79 12.21 5.19
C MET A 45 34.38 13.68 5.33
N ILE A 46 33.26 14.07 4.71
CA ILE A 46 32.66 15.40 4.87
C ILE A 46 32.26 15.63 6.33
N GLU A 47 31.64 14.65 7.00
CA GLU A 47 31.28 14.79 8.41
C GLU A 47 32.49 14.95 9.33
N ALA A 48 33.56 14.19 9.06
CA ALA A 48 34.78 14.20 9.86
C ALA A 48 35.66 15.44 9.65
N GLN A 49 35.65 16.03 8.44
CA GLN A 49 36.63 17.07 8.05
C GLN A 49 36.00 18.44 7.72
N ALA A 50 34.69 18.54 7.50
CA ALA A 50 34.03 19.81 7.19
C ALA A 50 33.81 20.67 8.44
N VAL A 51 34.78 21.53 8.71
CA VAL A 51 34.74 22.56 9.77
C VAL A 51 34.36 23.91 9.16
N THR A 52 33.38 24.59 9.75
CA THR A 52 32.89 25.91 9.33
C THR A 52 34.05 26.91 9.19
N GLY A 53 34.12 27.62 8.05
CA GLY A 53 35.19 28.57 7.74
C GLY A 53 36.36 28.00 6.93
N THR A 54 36.30 26.72 6.57
CA THR A 54 37.24 26.05 5.65
C THR A 54 36.76 26.24 4.21
N MET A 55 37.67 26.57 3.29
CA MET A 55 37.33 26.78 1.88
C MET A 55 37.50 25.48 1.07
N VAL A 56 36.53 25.11 0.25
CA VAL A 56 36.57 23.94 -0.64
C VAL A 56 37.12 24.33 -2.00
N ASP A 57 38.03 23.51 -2.51
CA ASP A 57 38.47 23.51 -3.91
C ASP A 57 38.10 22.16 -4.55
N ALA A 58 37.28 22.22 -5.60
CA ALA A 58 36.76 21.09 -6.35
C ALA A 58 37.42 20.92 -7.73
N GLY A 59 38.52 21.62 -7.99
CA GLY A 59 39.22 21.62 -9.29
C GLY A 59 39.77 20.27 -9.73
N GLU A 60 39.95 19.32 -8.80
CA GLU A 60 40.55 18.01 -9.04
C GLU A 60 39.51 16.87 -9.10
N ILE A 61 38.22 17.20 -9.24
CA ILE A 61 37.16 16.23 -9.47
C ILE A 61 37.29 15.66 -10.89
N THR A 62 37.54 14.35 -10.98
CA THR A 62 37.71 13.64 -12.26
C THR A 62 36.37 13.16 -12.84
N ARG A 63 35.39 12.84 -11.99
CA ARG A 63 34.03 12.43 -12.38
C ARG A 63 32.99 13.00 -11.41
N LEU A 64 31.87 13.48 -11.92
CA LEU A 64 30.75 13.98 -11.11
C LEU A 64 29.41 13.42 -11.62
N ASP A 65 28.60 12.84 -10.73
CA ASP A 65 27.20 12.47 -11.01
C ASP A 65 26.20 13.27 -10.16
N ALA A 66 24.90 12.96 -10.29
CA ALA A 66 23.85 13.67 -9.56
C ALA A 66 23.97 13.53 -8.03
N SER A 67 24.41 12.37 -7.53
CA SER A 67 24.59 12.11 -6.11
C SER A 67 25.83 12.83 -5.58
N GLY A 68 26.94 12.81 -6.31
CA GLY A 68 28.15 13.55 -5.99
C GLY A 68 27.95 15.06 -6.02
N ALA A 69 27.23 15.58 -7.02
CA ALA A 69 26.86 16.99 -7.09
C ALA A 69 26.01 17.43 -5.88
N LEU A 70 25.11 16.56 -5.41
CA LEU A 70 24.30 16.81 -4.22
C LEU A 70 25.13 16.84 -2.94
N LEU A 71 26.10 15.93 -2.79
CA LEU A 71 27.05 15.93 -1.67
C LEU A 71 27.95 17.17 -1.69
N LEU A 72 28.47 17.55 -2.87
CA LEU A 72 29.26 18.77 -3.04
C LEU A 72 28.46 20.01 -2.66
N ARG A 73 27.19 20.09 -3.11
CA ARG A 73 26.28 21.17 -2.73
C ARG A 73 26.02 21.20 -1.22
N ARG A 74 25.82 20.05 -0.57
CA ARG A 74 25.67 19.98 0.90
C ARG A 74 26.92 20.48 1.61
N LEU A 75 28.11 20.08 1.13
CA LEU A 75 29.38 20.52 1.67
C LEU A 75 29.56 22.05 1.54
N LEU A 76 29.32 22.61 0.35
CA LEU A 76 29.41 24.05 0.10
C LEU A 76 28.43 24.86 0.96
N ARG A 77 27.18 24.38 1.08
CA ARG A 77 26.17 25.01 1.96
C ARG A 77 26.56 24.92 3.44
N ARG A 78 27.15 23.82 3.88
CA ARG A 78 27.61 23.63 5.27
C ARG A 78 28.77 24.56 5.62
N LEU A 79 29.60 24.89 4.63
CA LEU A 79 30.76 25.77 4.80
C LEU A 79 30.47 27.24 4.45
N ASP A 80 29.22 27.57 4.10
CA ASP A 80 28.77 28.90 3.69
C ASP A 80 29.61 29.48 2.53
N GLN A 81 29.95 28.62 1.56
CA GLN A 81 30.77 28.97 0.41
C GLN A 81 29.98 28.93 -0.89
N ASP A 82 30.10 30.00 -1.68
CA ASP A 82 29.54 30.06 -3.04
C ASP A 82 30.21 29.05 -3.98
N ALA A 83 29.41 28.41 -4.84
CA ALA A 83 29.89 27.46 -5.84
C ALA A 83 30.91 28.07 -6.82
N ASP A 84 30.83 29.38 -7.07
CA ASP A 84 31.80 30.12 -7.90
C ASP A 84 33.19 30.17 -7.28
N ARG A 85 33.27 30.10 -5.96
CA ARG A 85 34.53 30.09 -5.21
C ARG A 85 35.08 28.68 -5.03
N ALA A 86 34.32 27.65 -5.42
CA ALA A 86 34.67 26.25 -5.21
C ALA A 86 35.53 25.64 -6.33
N GLY A 87 35.88 26.39 -7.38
CA GLY A 87 36.80 25.89 -8.42
C GLY A 87 36.26 24.70 -9.25
N ILE A 88 34.94 24.51 -9.32
CA ILE A 88 34.32 23.38 -10.04
C ILE A 88 34.74 23.42 -11.53
N PRO A 89 35.30 22.32 -12.09
CA PRO A 89 35.70 22.27 -13.49
C PRO A 89 34.54 22.59 -14.44
N SER A 90 34.82 23.31 -15.53
CA SER A 90 33.81 23.71 -16.52
C SER A 90 33.06 22.52 -17.13
N THR A 91 33.70 21.35 -17.21
CA THR A 91 33.08 20.08 -17.65
C THR A 91 31.92 19.65 -16.74
N TRP A 92 32.04 19.88 -15.43
CA TRP A 92 31.09 19.39 -14.42
C TRP A 92 30.14 20.47 -13.90
N ARG A 93 30.41 21.74 -14.24
CA ARG A 93 29.57 22.88 -13.86
C ARG A 93 28.09 22.72 -14.28
N PRO A 94 27.76 22.28 -15.51
CA PRO A 94 26.36 22.09 -15.91
C PRO A 94 25.62 21.04 -15.08
N VAL A 95 26.31 19.96 -14.67
CA VAL A 95 25.74 18.90 -13.82
C VAL A 95 25.43 19.43 -12.43
N PHE A 96 26.37 20.18 -11.84
CA PHE A 96 26.19 20.82 -10.54
C PHE A 96 25.03 21.82 -10.55
N ASP A 97 25.00 22.74 -11.53
CA ASP A 97 23.97 23.77 -11.62
C ASP A 97 22.57 23.17 -11.81
N THR A 98 22.46 22.05 -12.56
CA THR A 98 21.19 21.31 -12.73
C THR A 98 20.69 20.76 -11.41
N VAL A 99 21.59 20.15 -10.61
CA VAL A 99 21.25 19.59 -9.30
C VAL A 99 20.94 20.69 -8.30
N ASP A 100 21.68 21.80 -8.30
CA ASP A 100 21.42 22.93 -7.41
C ASP A 100 20.06 23.58 -7.71
N GLN A 101 19.73 23.79 -8.99
CA GLN A 101 18.43 24.29 -9.40
C GLN A 101 17.30 23.31 -9.04
N ALA A 102 17.48 22.01 -9.28
CA ALA A 102 16.49 21.00 -8.92
C ALA A 102 16.23 20.97 -7.41
N CYS A 103 17.28 21.05 -6.60
CA CYS A 103 17.16 21.10 -5.15
C CYS A 103 16.62 22.45 -4.63
N GLY A 104 16.85 23.55 -5.33
CA GLY A 104 16.26 24.86 -5.03
C GLY A 104 14.76 24.92 -5.33
N ARG A 105 14.28 24.13 -6.31
CA ARG A 105 12.85 23.93 -6.59
C ARG A 105 12.18 23.02 -5.55
N LEU A 106 12.94 22.10 -4.96
CA LEU A 106 12.52 21.21 -3.88
C LEU A 106 12.73 21.86 -2.50
N SER A 107 12.32 23.12 -2.32
CA SER A 107 12.16 23.68 -0.97
C SER A 107 11.38 22.67 -0.14
N ALA A 108 11.96 22.24 0.99
CA ALA A 108 11.33 21.28 1.89
C ALA A 108 9.87 21.70 2.09
N PRO A 109 8.89 20.79 1.95
CA PRO A 109 7.50 21.13 2.18
C PRO A 109 7.45 21.86 3.51
N HIS A 110 6.94 23.09 3.51
CA HIS A 110 6.64 23.77 4.76
C HIS A 110 5.52 22.93 5.37
N VAL A 111 5.87 21.97 6.22
CA VAL A 111 4.89 21.22 6.98
C VAL A 111 4.36 22.24 7.98
N GLU A 112 3.30 22.95 7.60
CA GLU A 112 2.51 23.70 8.54
C GLU A 112 2.09 22.70 9.62
N THR A 113 2.68 22.82 10.81
CA THR A 113 2.35 21.94 11.92
C THR A 113 0.94 22.29 12.38
N VAL A 114 -0.02 21.56 11.84
CA VAL A 114 -1.43 21.70 12.17
C VAL A 114 -1.63 21.17 13.61
N PRO A 115 -2.45 21.81 14.45
CA PRO A 115 -2.77 21.26 15.77
C PRO A 115 -3.34 19.84 15.65
N ALA A 116 -2.96 18.94 16.58
CA ALA A 116 -3.37 17.53 16.53
C ALA A 116 -4.89 17.30 16.47
N TRP A 117 -5.70 18.22 17.00
CA TRP A 117 -7.16 18.16 16.88
C TRP A 117 -7.62 18.41 15.43
N GLN A 118 -6.96 19.32 14.69
CA GLN A 118 -7.25 19.57 13.28
C GLN A 118 -6.88 18.35 12.43
N GLU A 119 -5.72 17.72 12.66
CA GLU A 119 -5.34 16.48 11.97
C GLU A 119 -6.33 15.34 12.23
N PHE A 120 -6.83 15.23 13.47
CA PHE A 120 -7.85 14.24 13.83
C PHE A 120 -9.16 14.46 13.04
N PHE A 121 -9.67 15.69 13.01
CA PHE A 121 -10.87 16.02 12.23
C PHE A 121 -10.65 15.94 10.73
N GLU A 122 -9.48 16.30 10.23
CA GLU A 122 -9.11 16.18 8.82
C GLU A 122 -9.09 14.70 8.40
N ARG A 123 -8.49 13.83 9.21
CA ARG A 123 -8.47 12.39 8.95
C ARG A 123 -9.87 11.79 8.93
N ILE A 124 -10.72 12.18 9.90
CA ILE A 124 -12.12 11.74 9.93
C ILE A 124 -12.89 12.28 8.73
N GLY A 125 -12.73 13.57 8.41
CA GLY A 125 -13.39 14.21 7.27
C GLY A 125 -13.00 13.55 5.95
N ARG A 126 -11.71 13.31 5.74
CA ARG A 126 -11.19 12.62 4.54
C ARG A 126 -11.76 11.21 4.43
N SER A 127 -11.68 10.41 5.49
CA SER A 127 -12.24 9.05 5.50
C SER A 127 -13.76 9.05 5.26
N THR A 128 -14.49 10.01 5.84
CA THR A 128 -15.93 10.13 5.66
C THR A 128 -16.28 10.44 4.20
N VAL A 129 -15.53 11.33 3.56
CA VAL A 129 -15.72 11.67 2.13
C VAL A 129 -15.38 10.48 1.23
N GLU A 130 -14.29 9.76 1.50
CA GLU A 130 -13.91 8.55 0.76
C GLU A 130 -14.97 7.45 0.86
N VAL A 131 -15.50 7.21 2.06
CA VAL A 131 -16.60 6.24 2.28
C VAL A 131 -17.88 6.69 1.58
N ALA A 132 -18.21 7.99 1.63
CA ALA A 132 -19.40 8.52 0.95
C ALA A 132 -19.29 8.40 -0.58
N GLN A 133 -18.11 8.67 -1.15
CA GLN A 133 -17.83 8.48 -2.57
C GLN A 133 -17.93 7.00 -2.97
N SER A 134 -17.27 6.10 -2.22
CA SER A 134 -17.33 4.65 -2.46
C SER A 134 -18.77 4.12 -2.36
N THR A 135 -19.55 4.61 -1.41
CA THR A 135 -20.97 4.25 -1.25
C THR A 135 -21.79 4.72 -2.43
N ARG A 136 -21.54 5.94 -2.93
CA ARG A 136 -22.22 6.47 -4.12
C ARG A 136 -21.91 5.65 -5.37
N GLU A 137 -20.65 5.23 -5.54
CA GLU A 137 -20.24 4.35 -6.63
C GLU A 137 -20.91 2.98 -6.54
N LEU A 138 -20.92 2.38 -5.35
CA LEU A 138 -21.60 1.11 -5.09
C LEU A 138 -23.10 1.20 -5.38
N LEU A 139 -23.76 2.28 -4.95
CA LEU A 139 -25.17 2.53 -5.24
C LEU A 139 -25.42 2.73 -6.74
N GLY A 140 -24.54 3.44 -7.44
CA GLY A 140 -24.60 3.59 -8.89
C GLY A 140 -24.47 2.25 -9.61
N PHE A 141 -23.50 1.43 -9.22
CA PHE A 141 -23.31 0.09 -9.75
C PHE A 141 -24.49 -0.84 -9.46
N LEU A 142 -25.02 -0.79 -8.23
CA LEU A 142 -26.21 -1.56 -7.82
C LEU A 142 -27.43 -1.14 -8.64
N GLY A 143 -27.63 0.16 -8.84
CA GLY A 143 -28.72 0.69 -9.67
C GLY A 143 -28.62 0.25 -11.13
N LEU A 144 -27.41 0.30 -11.72
CA LEU A 144 -27.16 -0.22 -13.07
C LEU A 144 -27.42 -1.72 -13.17
N THR A 145 -26.97 -2.49 -12.18
CA THR A 145 -27.18 -3.94 -12.10
C THR A 145 -28.66 -4.27 -12.00
N MET A 146 -29.40 -3.59 -11.12
CA MET A 146 -30.84 -3.79 -10.95
C MET A 146 -31.63 -3.41 -12.21
N HIS A 147 -31.26 -2.31 -12.88
CA HIS A 147 -31.87 -1.92 -14.15
C HIS A 147 -31.65 -2.99 -15.25
N ARG A 148 -30.42 -3.51 -15.38
CA ARG A 148 -30.10 -4.56 -16.35
C ARG A 148 -30.79 -5.88 -16.01
N LEU A 149 -30.83 -6.25 -14.74
CA LEU A 149 -31.52 -7.44 -14.26
C LEU A 149 -33.03 -7.36 -14.54
N GLY A 150 -33.66 -6.22 -14.23
CA GLY A 150 -35.07 -5.98 -14.53
C GLY A 150 -35.39 -6.08 -16.03
N ARG A 151 -34.56 -5.49 -16.89
CA ARG A 151 -34.72 -5.63 -18.36
C ARG A 151 -34.54 -7.07 -18.84
N SER A 152 -33.60 -7.80 -18.25
CA SER A 152 -33.36 -9.21 -18.57
C SER A 152 -34.55 -10.09 -18.19
N LEU A 153 -35.15 -9.86 -17.02
CA LEU A 153 -36.38 -10.53 -16.58
C LEU A 153 -37.59 -10.19 -17.45
N ALA A 154 -37.71 -8.95 -17.93
CA ALA A 154 -38.75 -8.55 -18.87
C ALA A 154 -38.57 -9.13 -20.29
N GLN A 155 -37.37 -9.61 -20.63
CA GLN A 155 -37.04 -10.22 -21.92
C GLN A 155 -36.46 -11.64 -21.75
N PRO A 156 -37.27 -12.62 -21.31
CA PRO A 156 -36.79 -13.94 -20.89
C PRO A 156 -36.11 -14.75 -22.01
N HIS A 157 -36.39 -14.45 -23.29
CA HIS A 157 -35.71 -15.10 -24.43
C HIS A 157 -34.20 -14.79 -24.52
N ARG A 158 -33.72 -13.75 -23.83
CA ARG A 158 -32.28 -13.42 -23.76
C ARG A 158 -31.54 -14.19 -22.66
N LEU A 159 -32.28 -14.87 -21.77
CA LEU A 159 -31.68 -15.65 -20.70
C LEU A 159 -31.14 -16.98 -21.25
N ARG A 160 -29.85 -17.21 -21.05
CA ARG A 160 -29.22 -18.50 -21.36
C ARG A 160 -29.54 -19.48 -20.23
N LEU A 161 -30.71 -20.12 -20.30
CA LEU A 161 -31.23 -21.01 -19.25
C LEU A 161 -30.21 -22.06 -18.78
N THR A 162 -29.46 -22.65 -19.70
CA THR A 162 -28.42 -23.64 -19.36
C THR A 162 -27.37 -23.08 -18.39
N ALA A 163 -26.91 -21.84 -18.62
CA ALA A 163 -25.93 -21.19 -17.75
C ALA A 163 -26.55 -20.78 -16.41
N THR A 164 -27.79 -20.29 -16.42
CA THR A 164 -28.52 -19.94 -15.20
C THR A 164 -28.73 -21.15 -14.30
N VAL A 165 -29.18 -22.27 -14.86
CA VAL A 165 -29.39 -23.52 -14.11
C VAL A 165 -28.07 -24.07 -13.55
N HIS A 166 -26.98 -23.98 -14.32
CA HIS A 166 -25.66 -24.36 -13.83
C HIS A 166 -25.26 -23.57 -12.57
N HIS A 167 -25.43 -22.24 -12.60
CA HIS A 167 -25.16 -21.42 -11.40
C HIS A 167 -26.14 -21.67 -10.26
N MET A 168 -27.42 -21.95 -10.53
CA MET A 168 -28.40 -22.32 -9.49
C MET A 168 -28.01 -23.63 -8.79
N GLN A 169 -27.54 -24.62 -9.55
CA GLN A 169 -27.05 -25.88 -8.97
C GLN A 169 -25.82 -25.64 -8.09
N GLN A 170 -24.80 -24.96 -8.63
CA GLN A 170 -23.56 -24.70 -7.89
C GLN A 170 -23.76 -23.87 -6.61
N THR A 171 -24.71 -22.93 -6.66
CA THR A 171 -24.98 -22.00 -5.57
C THR A 171 -25.93 -22.60 -4.53
N GLY A 172 -26.97 -23.30 -4.98
CA GLY A 172 -28.05 -23.82 -4.12
C GLY A 172 -27.84 -25.29 -3.74
N LEU A 173 -27.78 -26.19 -4.72
CA LEU A 173 -27.72 -27.64 -4.46
C LEU A 173 -26.46 -28.03 -3.70
N ASP A 174 -25.32 -27.43 -4.02
CA ASP A 174 -24.07 -27.73 -3.31
C ASP A 174 -24.08 -27.27 -1.84
N ALA A 175 -24.99 -26.36 -1.45
CA ALA A 175 -25.15 -25.90 -0.07
C ALA A 175 -26.07 -26.79 0.77
N VAL A 176 -26.90 -27.64 0.14
CA VAL A 176 -27.88 -28.51 0.82
C VAL A 176 -27.27 -29.43 1.88
N PRO A 177 -26.12 -30.11 1.65
CA PRO A 177 -25.54 -30.99 2.67
C PRO A 177 -25.19 -30.25 3.97
N LEU A 178 -24.68 -29.01 3.85
CA LEU A 178 -24.36 -28.17 5.00
C LEU A 178 -25.63 -27.70 5.73
N LEU A 179 -26.68 -27.35 4.99
CA LEU A 179 -27.98 -26.97 5.56
C LEU A 179 -28.63 -28.11 6.34
N ILE A 180 -28.58 -29.34 5.81
CA ILE A 180 -29.10 -30.53 6.49
C ILE A 180 -28.36 -30.73 7.81
N LEU A 181 -27.01 -30.73 7.77
CA LEU A 181 -26.19 -30.93 8.95
C LEU A 181 -26.47 -29.89 10.03
N LEU A 182 -26.49 -28.61 9.65
CA LEU A 182 -26.71 -27.51 10.58
C LEU A 182 -28.14 -27.52 11.16
N SER A 183 -29.14 -27.80 10.32
CA SER A 183 -30.55 -27.86 10.75
C SER A 183 -30.79 -29.02 11.71
N THR A 184 -30.18 -30.19 11.47
CA THR A 184 -30.27 -31.32 12.40
C THR A 184 -29.61 -31.01 13.72
N LEU A 185 -28.41 -30.42 13.71
CA LEU A 185 -27.67 -30.13 14.93
C LEU A 185 -28.39 -29.08 15.79
N ILE A 186 -28.84 -27.99 15.16
CA ILE A 186 -29.63 -26.95 15.85
C ILE A 186 -30.96 -27.52 16.31
N GLY A 187 -31.60 -28.38 15.52
CA GLY A 187 -32.86 -29.03 15.88
C GLY A 187 -32.74 -29.87 17.13
N ALA A 188 -31.67 -30.67 17.22
CA ALA A 188 -31.36 -31.45 18.41
C ALA A 188 -31.11 -30.57 19.64
N VAL A 189 -30.36 -29.47 19.49
CA VAL A 189 -30.09 -28.51 20.58
C VAL A 189 -31.38 -27.85 21.07
N VAL A 190 -32.22 -27.36 20.14
CA VAL A 190 -33.51 -26.74 20.49
C VAL A 190 -34.46 -27.75 21.13
N ALA A 191 -34.51 -28.99 20.63
CA ALA A 191 -35.31 -30.05 21.23
C ALA A 191 -34.85 -30.38 22.66
N PHE A 192 -33.54 -30.47 22.90
CA PHE A 192 -32.98 -30.75 24.22
C PHE A 192 -33.25 -29.62 25.23
N LEU A 193 -33.01 -28.38 24.82
CA LEU A 193 -33.28 -27.20 25.64
C LEU A 193 -34.78 -27.06 25.92
N GLY A 194 -35.62 -27.17 24.88
CA GLY A 194 -37.07 -27.13 24.98
C GLY A 194 -37.62 -28.23 25.88
N ALA A 195 -37.13 -29.46 25.75
CA ALA A 195 -37.55 -30.58 26.60
C ALA A 195 -37.18 -30.40 28.07
N THR A 196 -36.04 -29.75 28.34
CA THR A 196 -35.62 -29.45 29.71
C THR A 196 -36.54 -28.38 30.32
N VAL A 197 -36.80 -27.29 29.58
CA VAL A 197 -37.68 -26.21 30.06
C VAL A 197 -39.13 -26.69 30.23
N LEU A 198 -39.69 -27.40 29.24
CA LEU A 198 -41.08 -27.88 29.30
C LEU A 198 -41.28 -28.96 30.37
N ARG A 199 -40.23 -29.66 30.79
CA ARG A 199 -40.31 -30.65 31.89
C ARG A 199 -40.70 -29.99 33.20
N ASP A 200 -40.18 -28.80 33.49
CA ASP A 200 -40.48 -28.07 34.72
C ASP A 200 -41.95 -27.65 34.80
N PHE A 201 -42.62 -27.54 33.65
CA PHE A 201 -44.06 -27.23 33.53
C PHE A 201 -44.93 -28.47 33.30
N GLY A 202 -44.38 -29.68 33.30
CA GLY A 202 -45.12 -30.92 33.00
C GLY A 202 -45.60 -31.04 31.54
N ALA A 203 -45.01 -30.27 30.62
CA ALA A 203 -45.50 -30.02 29.27
C ALA A 203 -44.63 -30.67 28.16
N GLN A 204 -43.88 -31.75 28.46
CA GLN A 204 -42.87 -32.31 27.54
C GLN A 204 -43.41 -32.81 26.19
N LEU A 205 -44.70 -33.14 26.09
CA LEU A 205 -45.32 -33.55 24.83
C LEU A 205 -45.33 -32.42 23.79
N PHE A 206 -45.32 -31.15 24.22
CA PHE A 206 -45.31 -29.99 23.33
C PHE A 206 -43.92 -29.64 22.76
N VAL A 207 -42.88 -30.42 23.08
CA VAL A 207 -41.53 -30.20 22.54
C VAL A 207 -41.51 -30.34 21.02
N VAL A 208 -42.26 -31.30 20.47
CA VAL A 208 -42.35 -31.49 19.01
C VAL A 208 -42.97 -30.28 18.33
N ASP A 209 -44.05 -29.73 18.90
CA ASP A 209 -44.71 -28.54 18.38
C ASP A 209 -43.80 -27.30 18.47
N LEU A 210 -43.09 -27.14 19.59
CA LEU A 210 -42.11 -26.08 19.79
C LEU A 210 -41.02 -26.11 18.72
N VAL A 211 -40.39 -27.28 18.53
CA VAL A 211 -39.31 -27.44 17.55
C VAL A 211 -39.86 -27.18 16.14
N THR A 212 -41.01 -27.75 15.80
CA THR A 212 -41.61 -27.60 14.47
C THR A 212 -41.93 -26.13 14.16
N PHE A 213 -42.59 -25.43 15.07
CA PHE A 213 -42.96 -24.02 14.88
C PHE A 213 -41.73 -23.12 14.81
N ALA A 214 -40.76 -23.32 15.72
CA ALA A 214 -39.52 -22.56 15.72
C ALA A 214 -38.72 -22.73 14.42
N PHE A 215 -38.67 -23.96 13.88
CA PHE A 215 -37.95 -24.23 12.64
C PHE A 215 -38.63 -23.67 11.41
N VAL A 216 -39.93 -23.89 11.25
CA VAL A 216 -40.66 -23.41 10.06
C VAL A 216 -40.70 -21.89 10.00
N ARG A 217 -40.78 -21.23 11.16
CA ARG A 217 -41.01 -19.79 11.22
C ARG A 217 -39.73 -18.96 11.32
N GLU A 218 -38.74 -19.41 12.09
CA GLU A 218 -37.57 -18.60 12.43
C GLU A 218 -36.28 -19.24 11.91
N PHE A 219 -35.93 -20.43 12.41
CA PHE A 219 -34.61 -21.01 12.15
C PHE A 219 -34.40 -21.44 10.70
N GLY A 220 -35.41 -22.03 10.05
CA GLY A 220 -35.29 -22.50 8.67
C GLY A 220 -34.94 -21.38 7.70
N VAL A 221 -35.63 -20.23 7.81
CA VAL A 221 -35.38 -19.06 6.98
C VAL A 221 -34.06 -18.39 7.35
N LEU A 222 -33.80 -18.20 8.65
CA LEU A 222 -32.59 -17.50 9.12
C LEU A 222 -31.30 -18.25 8.77
N LEU A 223 -31.28 -19.57 9.01
CA LEU A 223 -30.12 -20.41 8.70
C LEU A 223 -29.85 -20.44 7.20
N THR A 224 -30.90 -20.62 6.39
CA THR A 224 -30.76 -20.62 4.92
C THR A 224 -30.25 -19.28 4.42
N ALA A 225 -30.81 -18.16 4.91
CA ALA A 225 -30.42 -16.82 4.49
C ALA A 225 -28.95 -16.50 4.81
N VAL A 226 -28.53 -16.72 6.06
CA VAL A 226 -27.16 -16.40 6.51
C VAL A 226 -26.13 -17.30 5.85
N LEU A 227 -26.40 -18.61 5.77
CA LEU A 227 -25.48 -19.58 5.20
C LEU A 227 -25.33 -19.39 3.69
N LEU A 228 -26.44 -19.20 2.97
CA LEU A 228 -26.40 -18.97 1.53
C LEU A 228 -25.66 -17.66 1.24
N ALA A 229 -26.01 -16.57 1.94
CA ALA A 229 -25.32 -15.30 1.79
C ALA A 229 -23.80 -15.43 2.00
N GLY A 230 -23.35 -16.11 3.05
CA GLY A 230 -21.93 -16.26 3.36
C GLY A 230 -21.16 -17.09 2.33
N ARG A 231 -21.66 -18.28 2.00
CA ARG A 231 -20.97 -19.19 1.06
C ARG A 231 -20.89 -18.58 -0.33
N THR A 232 -22.01 -18.08 -0.84
CA THR A 232 -22.13 -17.66 -2.24
C THR A 232 -21.46 -16.32 -2.46
N ALA A 233 -21.59 -15.37 -1.51
CA ALA A 233 -20.89 -14.09 -1.61
C ALA A 233 -19.36 -14.28 -1.59
N SER A 234 -18.83 -15.13 -0.70
CA SER A 234 -17.39 -15.37 -0.64
C SER A 234 -16.87 -16.02 -1.93
N ALA A 235 -17.59 -17.01 -2.46
CA ALA A 235 -17.22 -17.66 -3.72
C ALA A 235 -17.25 -16.69 -4.90
N PHE A 236 -18.29 -15.87 -5.04
CA PHE A 236 -18.39 -14.88 -6.12
C PHE A 236 -17.36 -13.75 -5.98
N CYS A 237 -17.10 -13.25 -4.77
CA CYS A 237 -16.05 -12.27 -4.54
C CYS A 237 -14.67 -12.84 -4.91
N ALA A 238 -14.37 -14.10 -4.56
CA ALA A 238 -13.13 -14.75 -4.94
C ALA A 238 -13.01 -14.91 -6.46
N GLN A 239 -14.08 -15.34 -7.13
CA GLN A 239 -14.08 -15.51 -8.59
C GLN A 239 -13.89 -14.17 -9.32
N ILE A 240 -14.65 -13.14 -8.96
CA ILE A 240 -14.54 -11.80 -9.56
C ILE A 240 -13.15 -11.20 -9.26
N GLY A 241 -12.63 -11.37 -8.04
CA GLY A 241 -11.29 -10.93 -7.67
C GLY A 241 -10.19 -11.60 -8.49
N MET A 242 -10.31 -12.91 -8.72
CA MET A 242 -9.41 -13.68 -9.59
C MET A 242 -9.47 -13.17 -11.04
N MET A 243 -10.66 -12.90 -11.56
CA MET A 243 -10.84 -12.34 -12.92
C MET A 243 -10.20 -10.94 -13.02
N LYS A 244 -10.35 -10.09 -12.00
CA LYS A 244 -9.71 -8.76 -11.99
C LYS A 244 -8.19 -8.88 -11.95
N SER A 245 -7.65 -9.79 -11.13
CA SER A 245 -6.20 -10.05 -11.04
C SER A 245 -5.61 -10.61 -12.34
N ARG A 246 -6.43 -11.25 -13.18
CA ARG A 246 -6.03 -11.78 -14.49
C ARG A 246 -6.32 -10.82 -15.64
N GLU A 247 -6.79 -9.61 -15.33
CA GLU A 247 -7.19 -8.58 -16.32
C GLU A 247 -8.31 -9.03 -17.29
N GLU A 248 -9.05 -10.11 -16.97
CA GLU A 248 -10.14 -10.64 -17.80
C GLU A 248 -11.36 -9.70 -17.86
N ILE A 249 -11.44 -8.73 -16.96
CA ILE A 249 -12.55 -7.76 -16.88
C ILE A 249 -12.29 -6.51 -17.74
N ASP A 250 -11.01 -6.21 -18.03
CA ASP A 250 -10.60 -5.02 -18.77
C ASP A 250 -10.25 -5.31 -20.25
N ALA A 251 -10.14 -6.58 -20.63
CA ALA A 251 -9.90 -7.07 -22.00
C ALA A 251 -11.15 -6.97 -22.89
#